data_AF-A0A9X9A1Y9-F1
#
_entry.id   AF-A0A9X9A1Y9-F1
#
_cell.length_a   1.000
_cell.length_b   1.000
_cell.length_c   1.000
_cell.angle_alpha   90.00
_cell.angle_beta   90.00
_cell.angle_gamma   90.00
#
_symmetry.space_group_name_H-M   'P 1'
#
loop_
_entity.id
_entity.type
_entity.pdbx_description
1 polymer ?
#
loop_
_entity_poly.entity_id
_entity_poly.type
_entity_poly.pdbx_seq_one_letter_code
_entity_poly.pdbx_strand_id
1 'polypeptide(L)'
;MKNEEFYNSNMEKNFSLLVCLNYNKEIDVEMQKDIYEIEENPYDFKKYVLIYSDEQVQMLSKELLSPEYRMLIPVEGIKNVLNKILIDNARFYNFKNYMNDTVYDLITKIFIKLPF
;
A
#
# COMPACT_ATOMS: atom_id res chain seq x y z
N MET A 1 13.34 10.09 -35.82
CA MET A 1 13.78 11.27 -35.04
C MET A 1 12.53 12.02 -34.64
N LYS A 2 12.14 11.93 -33.36
CA LYS A 2 11.00 12.68 -32.81
C LYS A 2 11.47 14.11 -32.55
N ASN A 3 10.65 15.11 -32.88
CA ASN A 3 10.97 16.53 -32.69
C ASN A 3 11.24 16.84 -31.21
N GLU A 4 12.50 17.16 -30.88
CA GLU A 4 13.04 17.33 -29.53
C GLU A 4 12.76 18.71 -28.91
N GLU A 5 12.17 19.67 -29.64
CA GLU A 5 12.03 21.06 -29.15
C GLU A 5 11.01 21.24 -28.00
N PHE A 6 10.18 20.23 -27.71
CA PHE A 6 9.24 20.24 -26.58
C PHE A 6 9.48 19.13 -25.55
N TYR A 7 10.48 18.26 -25.75
CA TYR A 7 10.77 17.18 -24.82
C TYR A 7 11.66 17.69 -23.68
N ASN A 8 11.06 17.96 -22.53
CA ASN A 8 11.79 18.28 -21.31
C ASN A 8 11.95 16.99 -20.50
N SER A 9 13.17 16.58 -20.18
CA SER A 9 13.45 15.39 -19.34
C SER A 9 12.83 15.47 -17.94
N ASN A 10 12.38 16.66 -17.51
CA ASN A 10 11.58 16.81 -16.30
C ASN A 10 10.11 16.37 -16.46
N MET A 11 9.62 16.11 -17.68
CA MET A 11 8.28 15.54 -17.93
C MET A 11 8.22 14.02 -17.69
N GLU A 12 9.36 13.32 -17.63
CA GLU A 12 9.43 11.91 -17.21
C GLU A 12 9.18 11.73 -15.70
N LYS A 13 9.26 12.83 -14.93
CA LYS A 13 9.16 12.82 -13.47
C LYS A 13 7.72 13.01 -13.00
N ASN A 14 6.94 11.93 -12.97
CA ASN A 14 5.80 11.72 -12.06
C ASN A 14 5.23 10.29 -12.14
N PHE A 15 5.94 9.33 -12.73
CA PHE A 15 5.48 7.96 -12.78
C PHE A 15 5.88 7.20 -11.53
N SER A 16 4.99 6.35 -11.03
CA SER A 16 5.28 5.39 -9.95
C SER A 16 4.75 4.02 -10.35
N LEU A 17 5.56 2.99 -10.17
CA LEU A 17 5.16 1.61 -10.35
C LEU A 17 4.87 1.00 -8.98
N LEU A 18 3.66 0.47 -8.80
CA LEU A 18 3.31 -0.35 -7.66
C LEU A 18 3.27 -1.83 -8.08
N VAL A 19 4.20 -2.61 -7.56
CA VAL A 19 4.21 -4.07 -7.70
C VAL A 19 3.41 -4.67 -6.57
N CYS A 20 2.24 -5.22 -6.90
CA CYS A 20 1.38 -5.91 -5.94
C CYS A 20 1.76 -7.39 -5.90
N LEU A 21 2.36 -7.85 -4.80
CA LEU A 21 2.82 -9.22 -4.64
C LEU A 21 1.97 -9.96 -3.61
N ASN A 22 1.17 -10.92 -4.07
CA ASN A 22 0.45 -11.83 -3.19
C ASN A 22 1.43 -12.87 -2.65
N TYR A 23 1.63 -12.87 -1.33
CA TYR A 23 2.56 -13.76 -0.65
C TYR A 23 1.99 -14.18 0.71
N ASN A 24 1.71 -15.48 0.84
CA ASN A 24 1.07 -16.07 2.01
C ASN A 24 2.05 -16.63 3.05
N LYS A 25 3.34 -16.30 2.95
CA LYS A 25 4.38 -16.75 3.87
C LYS A 25 5.06 -15.54 4.52
N GLU A 26 5.78 -15.79 5.62
CA GLU A 26 6.66 -14.77 6.18
C GLU A 26 7.76 -14.40 5.18
N ILE A 27 8.06 -13.10 5.10
CA ILE A 27 9.09 -12.56 4.23
C ILE A 27 10.44 -12.89 4.86
N ASP A 28 11.22 -13.73 4.19
CA ASP A 28 12.58 -14.03 4.59
C ASP A 28 13.57 -12.92 4.17
N VAL A 29 14.82 -13.07 4.60
CA VAL A 29 15.88 -12.08 4.35
C VAL A 29 16.19 -11.93 2.86
N GLU A 30 16.09 -13.01 2.08
CA GLU A 30 16.36 -12.97 0.64
C GLU A 30 15.28 -12.16 -0.08
N MET A 31 14.01 -12.42 0.24
CA MET A 31 12.89 -11.67 -0.31
C MET A 31 12.93 -10.19 0.11
N GLN A 32 13.34 -9.88 1.35
CA GLN A 32 13.57 -8.48 1.77
C GLN A 32 14.62 -7.78 0.91
N LYS A 33 15.69 -8.49 0.57
CA LYS A 33 16.75 -7.97 -0.29
C LYS A 33 16.24 -7.73 -1.71
N ASP A 34 15.49 -8.67 -2.29
CA ASP A 34 14.92 -8.53 -3.63
C ASP A 34 13.96 -7.33 -3.72
N ILE A 35 13.12 -7.13 -2.70
CA ILE A 35 12.24 -5.96 -2.61
C ILE A 35 13.07 -4.68 -2.59
N TYR A 36 14.11 -4.62 -1.75
CA TYR A 36 14.97 -3.47 -1.64
C TYR A 36 15.68 -3.13 -2.96
N GLU A 37 16.18 -4.15 -3.67
CA GLU A 37 16.80 -3.97 -4.99
C GLU A 37 15.82 -3.41 -6.03
N ILE A 38 14.54 -3.78 -5.96
CA ILE A 38 13.49 -3.20 -6.82
C ILE A 38 13.21 -1.74 -6.44
N GLU A 39 13.02 -1.43 -5.15
CA GLU A 39 12.62 -0.10 -4.70
C GLU A 39 13.72 0.95 -4.87
N GLU A 40 14.98 0.58 -4.62
CA GLU A 40 16.16 1.45 -4.76
C GLU A 40 16.74 1.49 -6.17
N ASN A 41 16.11 0.79 -7.13
CA ASN A 41 16.58 0.75 -8.49
C ASN A 41 16.59 2.18 -9.11
N PRO A 42 17.74 2.64 -9.65
CA PRO A 42 17.95 4.03 -10.05
C PRO A 42 17.30 4.46 -11.37
N TYR A 43 16.54 3.59 -12.07
CA TYR A 43 15.80 3.97 -13.29
C TYR A 43 14.71 5.02 -12.99
N ASP A 44 14.30 5.76 -14.03
CA ASP A 44 13.65 7.09 -13.99
C ASP A 44 12.29 7.24 -13.27
N PHE A 45 11.77 6.20 -12.60
CA PHE A 45 10.52 6.24 -11.84
C PHE A 45 10.59 5.49 -10.51
N LYS A 46 9.79 5.96 -9.55
CA LYS A 46 9.68 5.35 -8.21
C LYS A 46 9.03 3.98 -8.31
N LYS A 47 9.57 3.00 -7.58
CA LYS A 47 9.06 1.63 -7.56
C LYS A 47 8.72 1.29 -6.12
N TYR A 48 7.55 0.72 -5.93
CA TYR A 48 7.04 0.31 -4.64
C TYR A 48 6.60 -1.14 -4.73
N VAL A 49 6.91 -1.96 -3.72
CA VAL A 49 6.41 -3.32 -3.60
C VAL A 49 5.41 -3.35 -2.44
N LEU A 50 4.16 -3.67 -2.77
CA LEU A 50 3.09 -3.91 -1.80
C LEU A 50 2.89 -5.42 -1.66
N ILE A 51 3.35 -5.97 -0.54
CA ILE A 51 3.15 -7.37 -0.19
C ILE A 51 1.90 -7.51 0.66
N TYR A 52 1.06 -8.46 0.27
CA TYR A 52 -0.17 -8.79 0.97
C TYR A 52 -0.41 -10.30 0.93
N SER A 53 -1.15 -10.83 1.92
CA SER A 53 -1.66 -12.19 1.89
C SER A 53 -3.13 -12.24 1.51
N ASP A 54 -3.62 -13.42 1.12
CA ASP A 54 -5.04 -13.65 0.86
C ASP A 54 -5.87 -13.43 2.13
N GLU A 55 -5.35 -13.81 3.29
CA GLU A 55 -5.98 -13.57 4.59
C GLU A 55 -6.17 -12.07 4.85
N GLN A 56 -5.14 -11.26 4.60
CA GLN A 56 -5.21 -9.81 4.73
C GLN A 56 -6.31 -9.20 3.87
N VAL A 57 -6.37 -9.60 2.59
CA VAL A 57 -7.38 -9.11 1.66
C VAL A 57 -8.79 -9.53 2.09
N GLN A 58 -8.96 -10.77 2.53
CA GLN A 58 -10.25 -11.27 3.00
C GLN A 58 -10.73 -10.54 4.26
N MET A 59 -9.84 -10.34 5.24
CA MET A 59 -10.17 -9.62 6.48
C MET A 59 -10.51 -8.16 6.20
N LEU A 60 -9.70 -7.46 5.38
CA LEU A 60 -10.00 -6.09 4.99
C LEU A 60 -11.33 -6.00 4.24
N SER A 61 -11.59 -6.92 3.30
CA SER A 61 -12.85 -6.94 2.54
C SER A 61 -14.06 -7.15 3.45
N LYS A 62 -13.97 -8.10 4.39
CA LYS A 62 -15.03 -8.36 5.37
C LYS A 62 -15.30 -7.13 6.24
N GLU A 63 -14.25 -6.44 6.66
CA GLU A 63 -14.36 -5.24 7.48
C GLU A 63 -14.99 -4.09 6.70
N LEU A 64 -14.54 -3.82 5.47
CA LEU A 64 -15.09 -2.76 4.62
C LEU A 64 -16.55 -3.02 4.21
N LEU A 65 -16.98 -4.28 4.19
CA LEU A 65 -18.37 -4.69 3.95
C LEU A 65 -19.25 -4.70 5.20
N SER A 66 -18.69 -4.48 6.39
CA SER A 66 -19.46 -4.37 7.63
C SER A 66 -20.42 -3.17 7.57
N PRO A 67 -21.55 -3.19 8.32
CA PRO A 67 -22.49 -2.08 8.36
C PRO A 67 -21.84 -0.73 8.72
N GLU A 68 -20.81 -0.76 9.58
CA GLU A 68 -20.06 0.40 10.01
C GLU A 68 -19.39 1.13 8.84
N TYR A 69 -18.64 0.42 8.00
CA TYR A 69 -17.85 1.04 6.93
C TYR A 69 -18.55 1.07 5.58
N ARG A 70 -19.38 0.08 5.27
CA ARG A 70 -20.05 -0.04 3.97
C ARG A 70 -20.90 1.18 3.63
N MET A 71 -21.55 1.78 4.64
CA MET A 71 -22.37 2.99 4.45
C MET A 71 -21.53 4.27 4.35
N LEU A 72 -20.31 4.27 4.89
CA LEU A 72 -19.41 5.43 4.86
C LEU A 72 -18.66 5.55 3.55
N ILE A 73 -18.28 4.44 2.91
CA ILE A 73 -17.48 4.47 1.66
C ILE A 73 -18.14 5.30 0.54
N PRO A 74 -19.45 5.20 0.25
CA PRO A 74 -20.09 6.02 -0.78
C PRO A 74 -20.18 7.51 -0.42
N VAL A 75 -20.15 7.85 0.87
CA VAL A 75 -20.34 9.22 1.38
C VAL A 75 -19.02 9.95 1.53
N GLU A 76 -18.04 9.28 2.14
CA GLU A 76 -16.75 9.87 2.52
C GLU A 76 -15.61 9.43 1.59
N GLY A 77 -15.79 8.38 0.80
CA GLY A 77 -14.77 7.78 -0.05
C GLY A 77 -13.86 6.79 0.70
N ILE A 78 -13.34 5.79 -0.02
CA ILE A 78 -12.54 4.71 0.55
C ILE A 78 -11.28 5.22 1.29
N LYS A 79 -10.59 6.23 0.75
CA LYS A 79 -9.39 6.81 1.37
C LYS A 79 -9.67 7.30 2.80
N ASN A 80 -10.77 8.03 3.00
CA ASN A 80 -11.12 8.58 4.31
C ASN A 80 -11.53 7.49 5.30
N VAL A 81 -12.23 6.46 4.81
CA VAL A 81 -12.57 5.28 5.61
C VAL A 81 -11.31 4.53 6.05
N LEU A 82 -10.37 4.28 5.16
CA LEU A 82 -9.10 3.64 5.52
C LEU A 82 -8.28 4.53 6.48
N ASN A 83 -8.28 5.85 6.29
CA ASN A 83 -7.61 6.79 7.18
C ASN A 83 -8.21 6.77 8.59
N LYS A 84 -9.54 6.63 8.74
CA LYS A 84 -10.20 6.48 10.05
C LYS A 84 -9.70 5.24 10.80
N ILE A 85 -9.52 4.12 10.10
CA ILE A 85 -8.95 2.89 10.67
C ILE A 85 -7.49 3.13 11.08
N LEU A 86 -6.71 3.82 10.24
CA LEU A 86 -5.30 4.09 10.47
C LEU A 86 -5.04 5.01 11.67
N ILE A 87 -5.91 5.97 11.96
CA ILE A 87 -5.77 6.89 13.10
C ILE A 87 -6.40 6.35 14.40
N ASP A 88 -6.97 5.13 14.37
CA ASP A 88 -7.50 4.48 15.56
C ASP A 88 -6.35 4.03 16.49
N ASN A 89 -6.23 4.74 17.62
CA ASN A 89 -5.20 4.47 18.62
C ASN A 89 -5.25 3.04 19.19
N ALA A 90 -6.45 2.44 19.33
CA ALA A 90 -6.58 1.09 19.85
C ALA A 90 -6.03 0.07 18.85
N ARG A 91 -6.31 0.27 17.55
CA ARG A 91 -5.76 -0.58 16.49
C ARG A 91 -4.27 -0.42 16.33
N PHE A 92 -3.77 0.80 16.37
CA PHE A 92 -2.32 1.05 16.40
C PHE A 92 -1.64 0.30 17.56
N TYR A 93 -2.24 0.35 18.75
CA TYR A 93 -1.72 -0.36 19.92
C TYR A 93 -1.73 -1.89 19.72
N ASN A 94 -2.81 -2.45 19.15
CA ASN A 94 -2.90 -3.88 18.85
C ASN A 94 -1.86 -4.33 17.82
N PHE A 95 -1.70 -3.56 16.74
CA PHE A 95 -0.67 -3.77 15.72
C PHE A 95 0.74 -3.76 16.33
N LYS A 96 1.06 -2.75 17.16
CA LYS A 96 2.39 -2.57 17.75
C LYS A 96 2.76 -3.67 18.75
N ASN A 97 1.79 -4.21 19.49
CA ASN A 97 2.04 -5.17 20.57
C ASN A 97 1.87 -6.65 20.14
N TYR A 98 2.08 -6.95 18.85
CA TYR A 98 2.05 -8.33 18.31
C TYR A 98 0.70 -9.05 18.47
N MET A 99 -0.40 -8.31 18.64
CA MET A 99 -1.76 -8.88 18.59
C MET A 99 -2.22 -9.11 17.14
N ASN A 100 -1.32 -8.89 16.16
CA ASN A 100 -1.51 -9.10 14.73
C ASN A 100 -2.82 -8.53 14.20
N ASP A 101 -2.98 -7.19 14.29
CA ASP A 101 -4.03 -6.50 13.55
C ASP A 101 -3.70 -6.53 12.05
N THR A 102 -4.07 -7.64 11.43
CA THR A 102 -3.82 -8.00 10.03
C THR A 102 -4.38 -6.97 9.05
N VAL A 103 -5.52 -6.34 9.39
CA VAL A 103 -6.14 -5.30 8.57
C VAL A 103 -5.35 -4.00 8.68
N TYR A 104 -4.99 -3.60 9.90
CA TYR A 104 -4.22 -2.39 10.14
C TYR A 104 -2.82 -2.48 9.49
N ASP A 105 -2.16 -3.64 9.51
CA ASP A 105 -0.89 -3.86 8.80
C ASP A 105 -1.02 -3.58 7.30
N LEU A 106 -2.04 -4.17 6.64
CA LEU A 106 -2.25 -3.97 5.21
C LEU A 106 -2.57 -2.50 4.87
N ILE A 107 -3.42 -1.85 5.67
CA ILE A 107 -3.74 -0.42 5.48
C ILE A 107 -2.49 0.45 5.66
N THR A 108 -1.66 0.15 6.67
CA THR A 108 -0.39 0.86 6.89
C THR A 108 0.53 0.74 5.68
N LYS A 109 0.71 -0.48 5.14
CA LYS A 109 1.50 -0.72 3.92
C LYS A 109 0.94 0.06 2.73
N ILE A 110 -0.38 0.07 2.55
CA ILE A 110 -1.05 0.86 1.51
C ILE A 110 -0.70 2.35 1.63
N PHE A 111 -0.81 2.94 2.82
CA PHE A 111 -0.52 4.37 3.03
C PHE A 111 0.97 4.73 2.88
N ILE A 112 1.88 3.79 3.17
CA ILE A 112 3.32 4.01 2.97
C ILE A 112 3.69 3.94 1.48
N LYS A 113 3.06 3.04 0.71
CA LYS A 113 3.46 2.73 -0.67
C LYS A 113 2.67 3.49 -1.73
N LEU A 114 1.45 3.96 -1.43
CA LEU A 114 0.63 4.73 -2.36
C LEU A 114 0.71 6.24 -2.05
N PRO A 115 1.03 7.09 -3.06
CA PRO A 115 0.96 8.53 -2.91
C PRO A 115 -0.52 8.97 -2.93
N PHE A 116 -1.10 9.21 -1.76
CA PHE A 116 -2.49 9.63 -1.58
C PHE A 116 -2.68 11.14 -1.53
#